data_AF-A0A811T7H0-F1
#
_entry.id   AF-A0A811T7H0-F1
#
_cell.length_a   1.000
_cell.length_b   1.000
_cell.length_c   1.000
_cell.angle_alpha   90.00
_cell.angle_beta   90.00
_cell.angle_gamma   90.00
#
_symmetry.space_group_name_H-M   'P 1'
#
loop_
_entity.id
_entity.type
_entity.pdbx_description
1 polymer ?
#
loop_
_entity_poly.entity_id
_entity_poly.type
_entity_poly.pdbx_seq_one_letter_code
_entity_poly.pdbx_strand_id
1 'polypeptide(L)'
;MKRNKFWKVSVFALFFAVLAVISIGCASADTIYVPEGGNQTIQQAVNNASEGDTIIVRDGTYNENVDVGKSYLTIRSENGSANCIVNASNSNDHVFDVQQNYVNISGFTVENATEYPKAGIYLNGRQHCSISSNNASNNYYGIYLYSSSNNNTLTNNTASNNYYGIRLYQSSNNNTLTNNTASNNDYGIYLEYSSNNNTLTNNNASSNSYGIWLQSSSNNTLTNNTANSNNYYGICLDSSSNNTLTENTASNSNYGIYLDSSSNNLLYHNNLINNTNNNAYDTSTNQWNTSTVGNYYSDYTGSDNDSDGIGDTSHQILGGSSIDYFPLMHPWGKPPLKGDLDDDDKITSKDAAIVLQIAVGSHPCNPQILAIADVSGDGRVSSLDALMILQNCTTSLCRK
;
A
#
# COMPACT_ATOMS: atom_id res chain seq x y z
N MET A 1 39.78 -76.14 35.18
CA MET A 1 38.30 -76.07 35.06
C MET A 1 37.91 -74.70 34.51
N LYS A 2 37.05 -74.67 33.48
CA LYS A 2 36.12 -73.63 32.97
C LYS A 2 36.00 -72.33 33.82
N ARG A 3 35.85 -71.08 33.32
CA ARG A 3 35.03 -70.54 32.21
C ARG A 3 35.29 -69.02 32.00
N ASN A 4 35.07 -68.57 30.76
CA ASN A 4 35.03 -67.21 30.17
C ASN A 4 34.42 -66.04 31.01
N LYS A 5 34.80 -64.78 30.69
CA LYS A 5 33.96 -63.80 29.93
C LYS A 5 34.61 -62.39 29.73
N PHE A 6 34.66 -61.97 28.46
CA PHE A 6 34.40 -60.64 27.87
C PHE A 6 35.18 -59.37 28.26
N TRP A 7 36.05 -58.96 27.31
CA TRP A 7 36.18 -57.64 26.67
C TRP A 7 35.63 -56.38 27.40
N LYS A 8 36.55 -55.46 27.75
CA LYS A 8 36.32 -54.01 27.77
C LYS A 8 37.58 -53.29 27.28
N VAL A 9 37.72 -53.16 25.97
CA VAL A 9 38.48 -52.06 25.37
C VAL A 9 37.48 -50.93 25.21
N SER A 10 37.61 -49.84 25.97
CA SER A 10 36.70 -48.71 25.84
C SER A 10 37.33 -47.39 26.28
N VAL A 11 37.58 -46.56 25.26
CA VAL A 11 37.29 -45.12 25.23
C VAL A 11 38.16 -44.20 26.10
N PHE A 12 39.49 -44.22 25.92
CA PHE A 12 40.33 -43.11 26.39
C PHE A 12 41.37 -42.59 25.38
N ALA A 13 41.31 -43.07 24.14
CA ALA A 13 42.16 -42.61 23.03
C ALA A 13 41.34 -42.02 21.87
N LEU A 14 40.23 -41.34 22.19
CA LEU A 14 39.37 -40.66 21.21
C LEU A 14 38.96 -39.27 21.69
N PHE A 15 39.86 -38.55 22.37
CA PHE A 15 39.61 -37.19 22.86
C PHE A 15 40.64 -36.15 22.38
N PHE A 16 41.47 -36.50 21.38
CA PHE A 16 42.50 -35.62 20.83
C PHE A 16 42.50 -35.52 19.29
N ALA A 17 41.41 -35.92 18.63
CA ALA A 17 41.29 -35.87 17.17
C ALA A 17 39.94 -35.32 16.66
N VAL A 18 39.23 -34.52 17.46
CA VAL A 18 38.05 -33.75 17.03
C VAL A 18 38.14 -32.32 17.56
N LEU A 19 39.30 -31.69 17.33
CA LEU A 19 39.53 -30.25 17.52
C LEU A 19 40.37 -29.72 16.35
N ALA A 20 40.10 -30.27 15.17
CA ALA A 20 40.59 -29.77 13.91
C ALA A 20 39.36 -29.52 13.03
N VAL A 21 39.17 -28.24 12.69
CA VAL A 21 38.27 -27.74 11.64
C VAL A 21 36.78 -27.78 11.95
N ILE A 22 36.34 -26.87 12.81
CA ILE A 22 35.15 -26.05 12.50
C ILE A 22 35.57 -24.58 12.66
N SER A 23 36.55 -24.15 11.88
CA SER A 23 36.40 -22.81 11.31
C SER A 23 35.33 -22.98 10.24
N ILE A 24 34.05 -22.94 10.62
CA ILE A 24 33.08 -22.37 9.70
C ILE A 24 33.61 -20.96 9.52
N GLY A 25 34.40 -20.77 8.47
CA GLY A 25 34.63 -19.44 7.96
C GLY A 25 33.23 -18.89 7.78
N CYS A 26 32.88 -17.92 8.61
CA CYS A 26 31.78 -17.05 8.30
C CYS A 26 32.26 -16.43 6.98
N ALA A 27 31.84 -17.02 5.85
CA ALA A 27 32.13 -16.45 4.56
C ALA A 27 31.51 -15.08 4.62
N SER A 28 32.36 -14.05 4.72
CA SER A 28 31.91 -12.68 4.66
C SER A 28 31.24 -12.54 3.30
N ALA A 29 30.04 -11.99 3.28
CA ALA A 29 29.40 -11.60 2.02
C ALA A 29 30.39 -10.73 1.24
N ASP A 30 30.70 -11.14 0.01
CA ASP A 30 31.56 -10.37 -0.88
C ASP A 30 30.72 -9.33 -1.63
N THR A 31 31.39 -8.26 -2.08
CA THR A 31 30.78 -7.25 -2.94
C THR A 31 31.31 -7.40 -4.36
N ILE A 32 30.41 -7.64 -5.30
CA ILE A 32 30.69 -7.81 -6.73
C ILE A 32 30.18 -6.57 -7.47
N TYR A 33 31.03 -5.96 -8.29
CA TYR A 33 30.65 -4.80 -9.11
C TYR A 33 30.38 -5.22 -10.55
N VAL A 34 29.39 -4.58 -11.18
CA VAL A 34 29.05 -4.75 -12.60
C VAL A 34 29.08 -3.38 -13.28
N PRO A 35 29.91 -3.15 -14.31
CA PRO A 35 30.95 -4.03 -14.81
C PRO A 35 32.24 -3.94 -13.97
N GLU A 36 32.80 -5.07 -13.52
CA GLU A 36 34.15 -5.17 -12.94
C GLU A 36 34.63 -6.62 -12.83
N GLY A 37 35.96 -6.84 -12.82
CA GLY A 37 36.53 -8.13 -12.40
C GLY A 37 36.14 -9.31 -13.27
N GLY A 38 35.79 -9.06 -14.53
CA GLY A 38 35.28 -10.08 -15.47
C GLY A 38 33.76 -10.23 -15.52
N ASN A 39 33.02 -9.61 -14.60
CA ASN A 39 31.56 -9.50 -14.68
C ASN A 39 31.20 -8.30 -15.55
N GLN A 40 30.94 -8.53 -16.84
CA GLN A 40 30.48 -7.48 -17.75
C GLN A 40 28.96 -7.31 -17.73
N THR A 41 28.25 -8.34 -17.27
CA THR A 41 26.79 -8.40 -17.27
C THR A 41 26.28 -8.75 -15.87
N ILE A 42 25.02 -8.42 -15.58
CA ILE A 42 24.39 -8.74 -14.29
C ILE A 42 24.30 -10.26 -14.12
N GLN A 43 23.93 -11.00 -15.18
CA GLN A 43 23.86 -12.45 -15.11
C GLN A 43 25.21 -13.10 -14.77
N GLN A 44 26.32 -12.58 -15.31
CA GLN A 44 27.66 -13.09 -14.98
C GLN A 44 27.97 -12.89 -13.49
N ALA A 45 27.65 -11.73 -12.93
CA ALA A 45 27.83 -11.48 -11.50
C ALA A 45 26.97 -12.43 -10.65
N VAL A 46 25.71 -12.66 -11.03
CA VAL A 46 24.84 -13.63 -10.34
C VAL A 46 25.42 -15.05 -10.37
N ASN A 47 25.95 -15.47 -11.52
CA ASN A 47 26.57 -16.80 -11.67
C ASN A 47 27.82 -16.97 -10.81
N ASN A 48 28.61 -15.90 -10.67
CA ASN A 48 29.86 -15.88 -9.91
C ASN A 48 29.65 -15.65 -8.40
N ALA A 49 28.49 -15.14 -8.00
CA ALA A 49 28.17 -14.87 -6.60
C ALA A 49 27.95 -16.15 -5.77
N SER A 50 28.30 -16.03 -4.49
CA SER A 50 27.94 -16.94 -3.41
C SER A 50 26.72 -16.42 -2.65
N GLU A 51 26.09 -17.30 -1.85
CA GLU A 51 24.96 -16.89 -1.02
C GLU A 51 25.37 -15.80 -0.03
N GLY A 52 24.55 -14.74 0.08
CA GLY A 52 24.83 -13.58 0.93
C GLY A 52 25.55 -12.43 0.24
N ASP A 53 26.14 -12.65 -0.94
CA ASP A 53 26.89 -11.61 -1.65
C ASP A 53 26.01 -10.42 -2.07
N THR A 54 26.66 -9.26 -2.21
CA THR A 54 26.06 -8.05 -2.73
C THR A 54 26.59 -7.76 -4.13
N ILE A 55 25.70 -7.69 -5.12
CA ILE A 55 25.99 -7.24 -6.48
C ILE A 55 25.60 -5.77 -6.60
N ILE A 56 26.59 -4.91 -6.84
CA ILE A 56 26.41 -3.47 -7.13
C ILE A 56 26.54 -3.25 -8.63
N VAL A 57 25.46 -2.82 -9.26
CA VAL A 57 25.39 -2.54 -10.69
C VAL A 57 25.57 -1.04 -10.92
N ARG A 58 26.66 -0.68 -11.59
CA ARG A 58 26.99 0.70 -11.96
C ARG A 58 26.01 1.24 -12.99
N ASP A 59 25.96 2.55 -13.07
CA ASP A 59 25.08 3.27 -14.00
C ASP A 59 25.30 2.83 -15.45
N GLY A 60 24.19 2.72 -16.18
CA GLY A 60 24.19 2.27 -17.56
C GLY A 60 22.92 1.54 -17.96
N THR A 61 22.92 1.07 -19.20
CA THR A 61 21.85 0.25 -19.77
C THR A 61 22.37 -1.17 -20.02
N TYR A 62 21.70 -2.13 -19.41
CA TYR A 62 22.00 -3.56 -19.49
C TYR A 62 20.88 -4.23 -20.28
N ASN A 63 21.18 -4.80 -21.45
CA ASN A 63 20.21 -5.54 -22.24
C ASN A 63 20.30 -7.02 -21.88
N GLU A 64 19.53 -7.45 -20.88
CA GLU A 64 19.62 -8.77 -20.28
C GLU A 64 18.24 -9.24 -19.80
N ASN A 65 18.09 -10.55 -19.67
CA ASN A 65 17.07 -11.19 -18.85
C ASN A 65 17.85 -11.95 -17.77
N VAL A 66 17.60 -11.65 -16.50
CA VAL A 66 18.45 -12.05 -15.38
C VAL A 66 17.72 -13.09 -14.52
N ASP A 67 18.29 -14.30 -14.50
CA ASP A 67 17.89 -15.41 -13.64
C ASP A 67 18.62 -15.31 -12.30
N VAL A 68 17.90 -14.94 -11.24
CA VAL A 68 18.45 -14.81 -9.88
C VAL A 68 18.41 -16.15 -9.15
N GLY A 69 19.34 -17.03 -9.56
CA GLY A 69 19.41 -18.43 -9.13
C GLY A 69 20.06 -18.70 -7.77
N LYS A 70 20.49 -17.67 -7.03
CA LYS A 70 21.20 -17.79 -5.73
C LYS A 70 20.39 -17.14 -4.61
N SER A 71 20.34 -17.80 -3.46
CA SER A 71 19.61 -17.31 -2.28
C SER A 71 20.43 -16.25 -1.53
N TYR A 72 19.77 -15.42 -0.72
CA TYR A 72 20.40 -14.36 0.09
C TYR A 72 21.19 -13.30 -0.71
N LEU A 73 21.00 -13.21 -2.03
CA LEU A 73 21.66 -12.17 -2.82
C LEU A 73 21.02 -10.81 -2.58
N THR A 74 21.87 -9.78 -2.52
CA THR A 74 21.44 -8.39 -2.67
C THR A 74 21.93 -7.87 -4.01
N ILE A 75 21.02 -7.59 -4.94
CA ILE A 75 21.31 -7.01 -6.25
C ILE A 75 20.77 -5.58 -6.23
N ARG A 76 21.64 -4.60 -6.39
CA ARG A 76 21.23 -3.19 -6.35
C ARG A 76 21.98 -2.33 -7.35
N SER A 77 21.31 -1.31 -7.87
CA SER A 77 21.99 -0.22 -8.56
C SER A 77 22.88 0.56 -7.60
N GLU A 78 23.97 1.12 -8.15
CA GLU A 78 24.86 2.04 -7.46
C GLU A 78 24.17 3.38 -7.14
N ASN A 79 23.52 4.00 -8.13
CA ASN A 79 22.91 5.33 -8.01
C ASN A 79 21.40 5.37 -8.28
N GLY A 80 20.71 4.23 -8.11
CA GLY A 80 19.25 4.14 -8.16
C GLY A 80 18.65 4.09 -9.57
N SER A 81 17.32 3.96 -9.61
CA SER A 81 16.59 3.52 -10.80
C SER A 81 16.70 4.46 -11.99
N ALA A 82 16.92 5.76 -11.75
CA ALA A 82 17.12 6.74 -12.81
C ALA A 82 18.42 6.52 -13.62
N ASN A 83 19.41 5.83 -13.04
CA ASN A 83 20.75 5.71 -13.63
C ASN A 83 21.09 4.28 -14.11
N CYS A 84 20.34 3.27 -13.68
CA CYS A 84 20.58 1.87 -14.05
C CYS A 84 19.33 1.24 -14.66
N ILE A 85 19.37 1.02 -15.98
CA ILE A 85 18.27 0.45 -16.76
C ILE A 85 18.62 -0.99 -17.11
N VAL A 86 17.74 -1.93 -16.77
CA VAL A 86 17.78 -3.31 -17.23
C VAL A 86 16.64 -3.50 -18.22
N ASN A 87 17.01 -3.61 -19.49
CA ASN A 87 16.11 -3.75 -20.61
C ASN A 87 16.03 -5.23 -21.00
N ALA A 88 14.82 -5.76 -21.14
CA ALA A 88 14.60 -7.13 -21.61
C ALA A 88 15.32 -7.36 -22.95
N SER A 89 16.32 -8.25 -22.98
CA SER A 89 16.97 -8.65 -24.22
C SER A 89 16.04 -9.49 -25.12
N ASN A 90 15.11 -10.20 -24.47
CA ASN A 90 13.99 -10.92 -25.06
C ASN A 90 12.72 -10.46 -24.35
N SER A 91 11.80 -9.83 -25.09
CA SER A 91 10.52 -9.35 -24.56
C SER A 91 9.57 -10.48 -24.14
N ASN A 92 9.83 -11.71 -24.62
CA ASN A 92 9.17 -12.93 -24.18
C ASN A 92 9.91 -13.62 -23.04
N ASP A 93 10.61 -12.86 -22.20
CA ASP A 93 11.09 -13.34 -20.92
C ASP A 93 11.03 -12.26 -19.83
N HIS A 94 11.14 -12.68 -18.56
CA HIS A 94 11.17 -11.75 -17.43
C HIS A 94 12.48 -10.95 -17.42
N VAL A 95 12.46 -9.68 -17.00
CA VAL A 95 13.72 -8.91 -16.86
C VAL A 95 14.51 -9.43 -15.67
N PHE A 96 13.87 -9.54 -14.51
CA PHE A 96 14.38 -10.31 -13.37
C PHE A 96 13.44 -11.49 -13.06
N ASP A 97 13.93 -12.71 -13.24
CA ASP A 97 13.29 -13.92 -12.71
C ASP A 97 13.95 -14.29 -11.37
N VAL A 98 13.23 -14.04 -10.28
CA VAL A 98 13.68 -14.39 -8.93
C VAL A 98 13.38 -15.86 -8.67
N GLN A 99 14.44 -16.66 -8.65
CA GLN A 99 14.33 -18.12 -8.55
C GLN A 99 14.64 -18.66 -7.15
N GLN A 100 15.09 -17.80 -6.22
CA GLN A 100 15.38 -18.16 -4.82
C GLN A 100 14.69 -17.26 -3.80
N ASN A 101 14.62 -17.75 -2.56
CA ASN A 101 14.14 -16.99 -1.41
C ASN A 101 15.22 -16.03 -0.88
N TYR A 102 14.80 -15.06 -0.07
CA TYR A 102 15.69 -14.10 0.57
C TYR A 102 16.51 -13.25 -0.40
N VAL A 103 15.97 -13.00 -1.60
CA VAL A 103 16.62 -12.15 -2.62
C VAL A 103 16.16 -10.71 -2.45
N ASN A 104 17.10 -9.77 -2.51
CA ASN A 104 16.83 -8.34 -2.52
C ASN A 104 17.16 -7.75 -3.90
N ILE A 105 16.20 -7.07 -4.53
CA ILE A 105 16.39 -6.35 -5.79
C ILE A 105 16.02 -4.88 -5.59
N SER A 106 16.96 -3.97 -5.87
CA SER A 106 16.68 -2.54 -5.67
C SER A 106 17.35 -1.56 -6.62
N GLY A 107 16.65 -0.45 -6.87
CA GLY A 107 17.21 0.69 -7.58
C GLY A 107 17.34 0.51 -9.09
N PHE A 108 16.57 -0.37 -9.73
CA PHE A 108 16.62 -0.54 -11.19
C PHE A 108 15.43 0.09 -11.88
N THR A 109 15.62 0.65 -13.08
CA THR A 109 14.55 0.69 -14.08
C THR A 109 14.53 -0.66 -14.80
N VAL A 110 13.39 -1.32 -14.88
CA VAL A 110 13.21 -2.65 -15.50
C VAL A 110 12.08 -2.61 -16.51
N GLU A 111 12.39 -2.85 -17.78
CA GLU A 111 11.47 -2.55 -18.88
C GLU A 111 11.55 -3.51 -20.08
N ASN A 112 10.53 -3.42 -20.94
CA ASN A 112 10.36 -4.10 -22.23
C ASN A 112 10.12 -5.63 -22.18
N ALA A 113 9.73 -6.20 -21.03
CA ALA A 113 9.16 -7.55 -20.97
C ALA A 113 7.67 -7.51 -21.37
N THR A 114 7.38 -7.31 -22.66
CA THR A 114 6.04 -6.94 -23.16
C THR A 114 5.13 -8.10 -23.54
N GLU A 115 5.65 -9.32 -23.74
CA GLU A 115 4.81 -10.45 -24.14
C GLU A 115 4.08 -11.06 -22.94
N TYR A 116 2.88 -11.59 -23.14
CA TYR A 116 2.18 -12.34 -22.09
C TYR A 116 2.86 -13.70 -21.85
N PRO A 117 3.13 -14.14 -20.59
CA PRO A 117 2.84 -13.49 -19.31
C PRO A 117 4.10 -12.93 -18.60
N LYS A 118 4.87 -12.07 -19.25
CA LYS A 118 6.21 -11.65 -18.81
C LYS A 118 6.21 -10.37 -17.97
N ALA A 119 7.23 -10.26 -17.12
CA ALA A 119 7.25 -9.25 -16.07
C ALA A 119 8.60 -8.54 -15.99
N GLY A 120 8.59 -7.29 -15.53
CA GLY A 120 9.80 -6.60 -15.12
C GLY A 120 10.47 -7.35 -13.95
N ILE A 121 9.71 -7.65 -12.90
CA ILE A 121 10.21 -8.44 -11.76
C ILE A 121 9.22 -9.57 -11.46
N TYR A 122 9.69 -10.81 -11.49
CA TYR A 122 8.87 -11.99 -11.31
C TYR A 122 9.34 -12.84 -10.13
N LEU A 123 8.40 -13.25 -9.28
CA LEU A 123 8.61 -14.20 -8.19
C LEU A 123 7.60 -15.33 -8.34
N ASN A 124 8.05 -16.58 -8.41
CA ASN A 124 7.19 -17.76 -8.50
C ASN A 124 7.39 -18.71 -7.31
N GLY A 125 6.52 -18.65 -6.31
CA GLY A 125 6.67 -19.43 -5.08
C GLY A 125 7.90 -19.03 -4.26
N ARG A 126 8.35 -17.78 -4.38
CA ARG A 126 9.48 -17.25 -3.60
C ARG A 126 9.02 -16.47 -2.40
N GLN A 127 9.82 -16.53 -1.34
CA GLN A 127 9.48 -16.01 -0.03
C GLN A 127 10.61 -15.18 0.57
N HIS A 128 10.23 -14.25 1.44
CA HIS A 128 11.15 -13.39 2.17
C HIS A 128 12.05 -12.54 1.28
N CYS A 129 11.61 -12.26 0.05
CA CYS A 129 12.31 -11.36 -0.86
C CYS A 129 11.92 -9.89 -0.61
N SER A 130 12.87 -8.99 -0.87
CA SER A 130 12.65 -7.53 -0.81
C SER A 130 12.82 -6.91 -2.19
N ILE A 131 11.75 -6.34 -2.73
CA ILE A 131 11.77 -5.62 -3.99
C ILE A 131 11.56 -4.15 -3.67
N SER A 132 12.57 -3.30 -3.85
CA SER A 132 12.47 -1.91 -3.41
C SER A 132 13.09 -0.86 -4.32
N SER A 133 12.49 0.32 -4.36
CA SER A 133 13.01 1.48 -5.12
C SER A 133 13.26 1.18 -6.61
N ASN A 134 12.51 0.25 -7.20
CA ASN A 134 12.59 -0.07 -8.63
C ASN A 134 11.54 0.70 -9.42
N ASN A 135 11.82 0.98 -10.68
CA ASN A 135 10.86 1.44 -11.68
C ASN A 135 10.59 0.32 -12.70
N ALA A 136 9.52 -0.45 -12.49
CA ALA A 136 9.08 -1.55 -13.35
C ALA A 136 8.03 -1.08 -14.36
N SER A 137 8.48 -0.32 -15.37
CA SER A 137 7.61 0.31 -16.37
C SER A 137 7.70 -0.32 -17.75
N ASN A 138 6.64 -0.18 -18.57
CA ASN A 138 6.60 -0.64 -19.96
C ASN A 138 6.78 -2.17 -20.12
N ASN A 139 6.14 -2.95 -19.25
CA ASN A 139 6.10 -4.42 -19.27
C ASN A 139 4.66 -4.91 -19.38
N TYR A 140 4.45 -6.21 -19.62
CA TYR A 140 3.10 -6.78 -19.48
C TYR A 140 2.67 -6.79 -18.00
N TYR A 141 3.49 -7.37 -17.11
CA TYR A 141 3.39 -7.19 -15.67
C TYR A 141 4.56 -6.31 -15.16
N GLY A 142 4.32 -5.28 -14.35
CA GLY A 142 5.41 -4.54 -13.70
C GLY A 142 6.14 -5.43 -12.67
N ILE A 143 5.44 -5.76 -11.59
CA ILE A 143 5.91 -6.69 -10.56
C ILE A 143 4.86 -7.80 -10.38
N TYR A 144 5.29 -9.06 -10.47
CA TYR A 144 4.39 -10.20 -10.45
C TYR A 144 4.81 -11.25 -9.41
N LEU A 145 3.97 -11.40 -8.38
CA LEU A 145 4.07 -12.43 -7.35
C LEU A 145 3.09 -13.55 -7.70
N TYR A 146 3.64 -14.67 -8.13
CA TYR A 146 2.88 -15.81 -8.63
C TYR A 146 3.00 -17.01 -7.69
N SER A 147 1.89 -17.73 -7.52
CA SER A 147 1.81 -19.08 -6.96
C SER A 147 2.56 -19.25 -5.63
N SER A 148 1.90 -18.95 -4.51
CA SER A 148 2.49 -19.10 -3.16
C SER A 148 3.75 -18.25 -2.91
N SER A 149 3.86 -17.10 -3.57
CA SER A 149 4.90 -16.12 -3.29
C SER A 149 4.55 -15.34 -2.03
N ASN A 150 4.93 -15.89 -0.88
CA ASN A 150 4.49 -15.44 0.45
C ASN A 150 5.55 -14.65 1.20
N ASN A 151 5.14 -13.81 2.16
CA ASN A 151 6.07 -13.11 3.07
C ASN A 151 7.10 -12.22 2.35
N ASN A 152 6.75 -11.64 1.20
CA ASN A 152 7.61 -10.70 0.47
C ASN A 152 7.27 -9.25 0.83
N THR A 153 8.25 -8.38 0.65
CA THR A 153 8.12 -6.93 0.88
C THR A 153 8.37 -6.16 -0.40
N LEU A 154 7.40 -5.34 -0.80
CA LEU A 154 7.48 -4.44 -1.94
C LEU A 154 7.42 -3.01 -1.41
N THR A 155 8.50 -2.24 -1.57
CA THR A 155 8.59 -0.89 -0.98
C THR A 155 9.11 0.15 -1.95
N ASN A 156 8.43 1.30 -2.04
CA ASN A 156 8.86 2.44 -2.88
C ASN A 156 9.08 2.08 -4.35
N ASN A 157 8.36 1.10 -4.91
CA ASN A 157 8.47 0.78 -6.34
C ASN A 157 7.47 1.61 -7.15
N THR A 158 7.86 1.91 -8.39
CA THR A 158 6.97 2.45 -9.42
C THR A 158 6.69 1.35 -10.43
N ALA A 159 5.43 1.07 -10.73
CA ALA A 159 4.99 0.13 -11.75
C ALA A 159 4.00 0.83 -12.69
N SER A 160 4.50 1.44 -13.76
CA SER A 160 3.70 2.29 -14.65
C SER A 160 3.72 1.90 -16.11
N ASN A 161 2.65 2.21 -16.85
CA ASN A 161 2.52 1.89 -18.28
C ASN A 161 2.63 0.39 -18.56
N ASN A 162 2.09 -0.44 -17.67
CA ASN A 162 2.00 -1.89 -17.83
C ASN A 162 0.55 -2.31 -18.11
N TYR A 163 0.33 -3.54 -18.54
CA TYR A 163 -1.03 -4.08 -18.53
C TYR A 163 -1.49 -4.31 -17.07
N TYR A 164 -0.65 -4.95 -16.26
CA TYR A 164 -0.80 -5.02 -14.79
C TYR A 164 0.39 -4.35 -14.10
N GLY A 165 0.15 -3.40 -13.20
CA GLY A 165 1.20 -2.74 -12.41
C GLY A 165 1.85 -3.70 -11.41
N ILE A 166 1.13 -4.03 -10.34
CA ILE A 166 1.54 -5.02 -9.33
C ILE A 166 0.46 -6.09 -9.22
N ARG A 167 0.82 -7.36 -9.46
CA ARG A 167 -0.12 -8.48 -9.36
C ARG A 167 0.34 -9.52 -8.35
N LEU A 168 -0.55 -9.89 -7.44
CA LEU A 168 -0.41 -11.01 -6.51
C LEU A 168 -1.45 -12.07 -6.92
N TYR A 169 -0.98 -13.24 -7.31
CA TYR A 169 -1.82 -14.26 -7.92
C TYR A 169 -1.60 -15.63 -7.28
N GLN A 170 -2.70 -16.40 -7.17
CA GLN A 170 -2.71 -17.78 -6.70
C GLN A 170 -2.03 -17.98 -5.35
N SER A 171 -2.75 -17.67 -4.28
CA SER A 171 -2.30 -17.90 -2.90
C SER A 171 -1.00 -17.17 -2.53
N SER A 172 -0.76 -15.99 -3.10
CA SER A 172 0.37 -15.13 -2.73
C SER A 172 -0.01 -14.32 -1.48
N ASN A 173 0.34 -14.85 -0.32
CA ASN A 173 -0.18 -14.46 1.00
C ASN A 173 0.86 -13.77 1.88
N ASN A 174 0.40 -13.01 2.87
CA ASN A 174 1.27 -12.38 3.88
C ASN A 174 2.34 -11.44 3.29
N ASN A 175 2.06 -10.82 2.14
CA ASN A 175 2.96 -9.85 1.53
C ASN A 175 2.65 -8.44 2.04
N THR A 176 3.70 -7.61 2.11
CA THR A 176 3.60 -6.20 2.51
C THR A 176 3.95 -5.30 1.33
N LEU A 177 3.01 -4.44 0.93
CA LEU A 177 3.18 -3.43 -0.11
C LEU A 177 3.11 -2.05 0.54
N THR A 178 4.22 -1.33 0.55
CA THR A 178 4.31 0.00 1.19
C THR A 178 4.84 1.06 0.25
N ASN A 179 4.17 2.22 0.16
CA ASN A 179 4.61 3.37 -0.63
C ASN A 179 4.88 3.06 -2.12
N ASN A 180 4.20 2.07 -2.71
CA ASN A 180 4.37 1.79 -4.13
C ASN A 180 3.44 2.68 -4.97
N THR A 181 3.88 3.04 -6.17
CA THR A 181 3.07 3.74 -7.17
C THR A 181 2.77 2.80 -8.33
N ALA A 182 1.50 2.52 -8.59
CA ALA A 182 1.03 1.77 -9.75
C ALA A 182 0.09 2.65 -10.59
N SER A 183 0.59 3.24 -11.67
CA SER A 183 -0.15 4.24 -12.45
C SER A 183 -0.09 4.04 -13.96
N ASN A 184 -1.11 4.50 -14.69
CA ASN A 184 -1.21 4.34 -16.14
C ASN A 184 -1.18 2.87 -16.58
N ASN A 185 -1.79 1.99 -15.80
CA ASN A 185 -1.96 0.56 -16.14
C ASN A 185 -3.42 0.26 -16.46
N ASP A 186 -3.71 -0.92 -17.02
CA ASP A 186 -5.09 -1.40 -17.03
C ASP A 186 -5.51 -1.76 -15.59
N TYR A 187 -4.67 -2.52 -14.88
CA TYR A 187 -4.84 -2.84 -13.46
C TYR A 187 -3.68 -2.27 -12.66
N GLY A 188 -3.96 -1.40 -11.68
CA GLY A 188 -2.94 -0.81 -10.80
C GLY A 188 -2.32 -1.84 -9.85
N ILE A 189 -3.06 -2.20 -8.79
CA ILE A 189 -2.69 -3.25 -7.83
C ILE A 189 -3.79 -4.30 -7.82
N TYR A 190 -3.44 -5.56 -8.14
CA TYR A 190 -4.42 -6.63 -8.31
C TYR A 190 -4.06 -7.87 -7.49
N LEU A 191 -4.95 -8.24 -6.57
CA LEU A 191 -4.85 -9.44 -5.74
C LEU A 191 -5.92 -10.44 -6.20
N GLU A 192 -5.50 -11.63 -6.65
CA GLU A 192 -6.41 -12.60 -7.26
C GLU A 192 -6.17 -14.03 -6.76
N TYR A 193 -7.25 -14.82 -6.73
CA TYR A 193 -7.28 -16.25 -6.41
C TYR A 193 -6.60 -16.59 -5.08
N SER A 194 -7.29 -16.23 -3.99
CA SER A 194 -6.88 -16.53 -2.61
C SER A 194 -5.58 -15.87 -2.18
N SER A 195 -5.25 -14.71 -2.73
CA SER A 195 -4.11 -13.89 -2.28
C SER A 195 -4.53 -13.12 -1.01
N ASN A 196 -4.42 -13.80 0.12
CA ASN A 196 -4.99 -13.43 1.41
C ASN A 196 -3.94 -12.88 2.39
N ASN A 197 -4.40 -12.20 3.45
CA ASN A 197 -3.55 -11.71 4.55
C ASN A 197 -2.45 -10.74 4.08
N ASN A 198 -2.65 -10.03 2.98
CA ASN A 198 -1.71 -9.03 2.49
C ASN A 198 -2.00 -7.66 3.12
N THR A 199 -0.95 -6.88 3.32
CA THR A 199 -1.03 -5.52 3.87
C THR A 199 -0.58 -4.51 2.82
N LEU A 200 -1.48 -3.59 2.46
CA LEU A 200 -1.23 -2.51 1.52
C LEU A 200 -1.32 -1.18 2.27
N THR A 201 -0.20 -0.46 2.38
CA THR A 201 -0.12 0.81 3.12
C THR A 201 0.50 1.91 2.29
N ASN A 202 -0.13 3.09 2.24
CA ASN A 202 0.41 4.28 1.55
C ASN A 202 0.69 4.07 0.06
N ASN A 203 0.02 3.13 -0.61
CA ASN A 203 0.23 2.92 -2.05
C ASN A 203 -0.62 3.88 -2.86
N ASN A 204 -0.12 4.28 -4.02
CA ASN A 204 -0.81 5.11 -4.99
C ASN A 204 -1.17 4.28 -6.24
N ALA A 205 -2.44 3.92 -6.41
CA ALA A 205 -2.97 3.17 -7.54
C ALA A 205 -3.88 4.07 -8.41
N SER A 206 -3.32 5.16 -8.94
CA SER A 206 -4.05 6.21 -9.65
C SER A 206 -3.85 6.17 -11.16
N SER A 207 -4.80 6.73 -11.91
CA SER A 207 -4.75 6.81 -13.38
C SER A 207 -4.69 5.45 -14.08
N ASN A 208 -5.41 4.45 -13.57
CA ASN A 208 -5.54 3.12 -14.18
C ASN A 208 -6.97 2.89 -14.70
N SER A 209 -7.23 1.77 -15.38
CA SER A 209 -8.64 1.35 -15.58
C SER A 209 -9.26 0.90 -14.26
N TYR A 210 -8.52 0.10 -13.50
CA TYR A 210 -8.86 -0.38 -12.16
C TYR A 210 -7.74 -0.02 -11.18
N GLY A 211 -8.05 0.71 -10.10
CA GLY A 211 -7.04 1.15 -9.13
C GLY A 211 -6.50 0.00 -8.29
N ILE A 212 -7.20 -0.35 -7.21
CA ILE A 212 -6.90 -1.52 -6.38
C ILE A 212 -8.04 -2.53 -6.53
N TRP A 213 -7.75 -3.74 -6.96
CA TRP A 213 -8.76 -4.79 -7.12
C TRP A 213 -8.37 -6.04 -6.32
N LEU A 214 -9.26 -6.48 -5.43
CA LEU A 214 -9.22 -7.78 -4.78
C LEU A 214 -10.28 -8.67 -5.41
N GLN A 215 -9.87 -9.76 -6.05
CA GLN A 215 -10.77 -10.76 -6.60
C GLN A 215 -10.54 -12.11 -5.92
N SER A 216 -11.58 -12.67 -5.31
CA SER A 216 -11.49 -13.92 -4.54
C SER A 216 -10.36 -13.89 -3.50
N SER A 217 -10.13 -12.75 -2.85
CA SER A 217 -8.98 -12.49 -1.97
C SER A 217 -9.43 -11.84 -0.67
N SER A 218 -9.30 -12.58 0.43
CA SER A 218 -9.90 -12.29 1.74
C SER A 218 -8.84 -11.99 2.80
N ASN A 219 -9.27 -11.38 3.92
CA ASN A 219 -8.41 -11.09 5.08
C ASN A 219 -7.25 -10.11 4.77
N ASN A 220 -7.39 -9.23 3.78
CA ASN A 220 -6.39 -8.22 3.46
C ASN A 220 -6.66 -6.90 4.21
N THR A 221 -5.60 -6.13 4.46
CA THR A 221 -5.67 -4.81 5.10
C THR A 221 -5.17 -3.75 4.14
N LEU A 222 -6.01 -2.76 3.84
CA LEU A 222 -5.71 -1.62 2.99
C LEU A 222 -5.81 -0.35 3.85
N THR A 223 -4.68 0.29 4.11
CA THR A 223 -4.59 1.49 4.94
C THR A 223 -3.95 2.66 4.19
N ASN A 224 -4.60 3.81 4.19
CA ASN A 224 -4.06 5.06 3.63
C ASN A 224 -3.59 4.93 2.18
N ASN A 225 -4.28 4.16 1.34
CA ASN A 225 -3.98 4.06 -0.09
C ASN A 225 -4.79 5.08 -0.88
N THR A 226 -4.22 5.55 -1.99
CA THR A 226 -4.86 6.48 -2.92
C THR A 226 -5.21 5.77 -4.22
N ALA A 227 -6.48 5.77 -4.60
CA ALA A 227 -6.98 5.30 -5.88
C ALA A 227 -7.75 6.42 -6.58
N ASN A 228 -7.02 7.30 -7.26
CA ASN A 228 -7.56 8.51 -7.88
C ASN A 228 -7.61 8.39 -9.41
N SER A 229 -8.64 8.97 -10.02
CA SER A 229 -8.76 9.12 -11.49
C SER A 229 -8.68 7.79 -12.23
N ASN A 230 -9.36 6.75 -11.73
CA ASN A 230 -9.41 5.45 -12.40
C ASN A 230 -10.66 5.32 -13.28
N ASN A 231 -10.55 4.70 -14.46
CA ASN A 231 -11.65 4.70 -15.44
C ASN A 231 -12.91 4.00 -14.92
N TYR A 232 -12.78 2.90 -14.15
CA TYR A 232 -13.91 2.13 -13.66
C TYR A 232 -14.02 2.17 -12.14
N TYR A 233 -13.06 1.58 -11.43
CA TYR A 233 -13.12 1.42 -9.98
C TYR A 233 -11.89 2.03 -9.33
N GLY A 234 -12.09 2.81 -8.27
CA GLY A 234 -11.02 3.21 -7.37
C GLY A 234 -10.51 1.99 -6.60
N ILE A 235 -11.35 1.43 -5.73
CA ILE A 235 -11.09 0.19 -4.99
C ILE A 235 -12.26 -0.79 -5.23
N CYS A 236 -11.96 -1.98 -5.72
CA CYS A 236 -12.95 -3.02 -6.00
C CYS A 236 -12.66 -4.29 -5.19
N LEU A 237 -13.68 -4.83 -4.52
CA LEU A 237 -13.69 -6.13 -3.89
C LEU A 237 -14.73 -7.00 -4.59
N ASP A 238 -14.28 -8.04 -5.29
CA ASP A 238 -15.13 -9.06 -5.92
C ASP A 238 -14.88 -10.39 -5.21
N SER A 239 -15.94 -10.99 -4.65
CA SER A 239 -15.88 -12.28 -3.97
C SER A 239 -14.81 -12.32 -2.85
N SER A 240 -14.61 -11.19 -2.17
CA SER A 240 -13.48 -10.90 -1.30
C SER A 240 -13.97 -10.46 0.09
N SER A 241 -13.87 -11.35 1.07
CA SER A 241 -14.50 -11.18 2.39
C SER A 241 -13.49 -10.92 3.51
N ASN A 242 -13.96 -10.40 4.65
CA ASN A 242 -13.15 -10.18 5.85
C ASN A 242 -11.94 -9.25 5.65
N ASN A 243 -12.01 -8.30 4.71
CA ASN A 243 -10.98 -7.30 4.51
C ASN A 243 -11.25 -6.05 5.37
N THR A 244 -10.19 -5.30 5.69
CA THR A 244 -10.28 -3.99 6.36
C THR A 244 -9.75 -2.90 5.44
N LEU A 245 -10.58 -1.89 5.16
CA LEU A 245 -10.22 -0.72 4.38
C LEU A 245 -10.36 0.51 5.28
N THR A 246 -9.24 1.16 5.61
CA THR A 246 -9.27 2.37 6.43
C THR A 246 -8.37 3.47 5.90
N GLU A 247 -8.80 4.71 6.05
CA GLU A 247 -8.02 5.90 5.65
C GLU A 247 -7.73 5.98 4.14
N ASN A 248 -8.37 5.16 3.30
CA ASN A 248 -8.10 5.16 1.87
C ASN A 248 -8.85 6.30 1.18
N THR A 249 -8.25 6.86 0.13
CA THR A 249 -8.89 7.87 -0.72
C THR A 249 -9.24 7.26 -2.07
N ALA A 250 -10.52 7.16 -2.39
CA ALA A 250 -11.03 6.71 -3.68
C ALA A 250 -11.79 7.85 -4.37
N SER A 251 -11.24 8.38 -5.45
CA SER A 251 -11.76 9.64 -6.02
C SER A 251 -11.68 9.72 -7.54
N ASN A 252 -12.56 10.54 -8.13
CA ASN A 252 -12.63 10.82 -9.56
C ASN A 252 -12.65 9.57 -10.44
N SER A 253 -13.30 8.49 -9.96
CA SER A 253 -13.48 7.24 -10.68
C SER A 253 -14.97 7.02 -10.99
N ASN A 254 -15.33 6.03 -11.81
CA ASN A 254 -16.77 5.75 -12.00
C ASN A 254 -17.42 5.30 -10.68
N TYR A 255 -16.79 4.35 -9.99
CA TYR A 255 -17.12 4.01 -8.61
C TYR A 255 -15.91 4.22 -7.71
N GLY A 256 -16.12 4.81 -6.54
CA GLY A 256 -15.07 5.00 -5.54
C GLY A 256 -14.67 3.67 -4.93
N ILE A 257 -15.53 3.12 -4.07
CA ILE A 257 -15.38 1.79 -3.48
C ILE A 257 -16.57 0.92 -3.91
N TYR A 258 -16.27 -0.21 -4.56
CA TYR A 258 -17.27 -1.15 -5.09
C TYR A 258 -17.08 -2.55 -4.49
N LEU A 259 -18.11 -3.07 -3.83
CA LEU A 259 -18.12 -4.40 -3.21
C LEU A 259 -19.18 -5.26 -3.91
N ASP A 260 -18.75 -6.36 -4.52
CA ASP A 260 -19.63 -7.36 -5.09
C ASP A 260 -19.34 -8.75 -4.55
N SER A 261 -20.39 -9.45 -4.13
CA SER A 261 -20.33 -10.78 -3.51
C SER A 261 -19.27 -10.88 -2.40
N SER A 262 -19.06 -9.79 -1.68
CA SER A 262 -17.94 -9.56 -0.74
C SER A 262 -18.52 -9.18 0.62
N SER A 263 -18.40 -10.06 1.62
CA SER A 263 -19.08 -9.89 2.91
C SER A 263 -18.12 -9.74 4.08
N ASN A 264 -18.63 -9.24 5.22
CA ASN A 264 -17.88 -9.08 6.47
C ASN A 264 -16.63 -8.20 6.33
N ASN A 265 -16.62 -7.26 5.39
CA ASN A 265 -15.57 -6.26 5.29
C ASN A 265 -15.87 -5.09 6.24
N LEU A 266 -14.81 -4.46 6.76
CA LEU A 266 -14.88 -3.27 7.62
C LEU A 266 -14.27 -2.07 6.91
N LEU A 267 -15.05 -1.01 6.73
CA LEU A 267 -14.69 0.21 6.02
C LEU A 267 -15.00 1.44 6.89
N TYR A 268 -13.98 2.20 7.27
CA TYR A 268 -14.15 3.45 8.04
C TYR A 268 -12.97 4.40 7.76
N HIS A 269 -13.17 5.70 7.95
CA HIS A 269 -12.19 6.76 7.66
C HIS A 269 -11.79 6.87 6.19
N ASN A 270 -12.52 6.25 5.26
CA ASN A 270 -12.21 6.38 3.84
C ASN A 270 -12.80 7.67 3.27
N ASN A 271 -12.12 8.24 2.30
CA ASN A 271 -12.49 9.46 1.58
C ASN A 271 -13.00 9.10 0.18
N LEU A 272 -14.32 9.17 -0.03
CA LEU A 272 -14.96 8.85 -1.32
C LEU A 272 -15.42 10.14 -2.01
N ILE A 273 -14.65 10.58 -3.02
CA ILE A 273 -14.73 11.96 -3.53
C ILE A 273 -14.97 12.01 -5.04
N ASN A 274 -16.04 12.68 -5.47
CA ASN A 274 -16.36 13.02 -6.86
C ASN A 274 -16.34 11.81 -7.80
N ASN A 275 -16.88 10.67 -7.36
CA ASN A 275 -17.02 9.50 -8.22
C ASN A 275 -18.31 9.61 -9.04
N THR A 276 -18.24 9.36 -10.35
CA THR A 276 -19.28 9.80 -11.30
C THR A 276 -20.57 8.97 -11.23
N ASN A 277 -20.49 7.67 -10.99
CA ASN A 277 -21.67 6.83 -10.79
C ASN A 277 -22.05 6.81 -9.31
N ASN A 278 -21.14 6.33 -8.44
CA ASN A 278 -21.40 6.25 -6.99
C ASN A 278 -20.10 6.38 -6.21
N ASN A 279 -20.13 7.07 -5.08
CA ASN A 279 -19.03 7.05 -4.13
C ASN A 279 -18.83 5.65 -3.55
N ALA A 280 -19.88 5.04 -3.02
CA ALA A 280 -19.88 3.67 -2.52
C ALA A 280 -20.99 2.83 -3.16
N TYR A 281 -20.68 1.56 -3.44
CA TYR A 281 -21.66 0.58 -3.91
C TYR A 281 -21.36 -0.79 -3.29
N ASP A 282 -22.36 -1.41 -2.70
CA ASP A 282 -22.24 -2.65 -1.93
C ASP A 282 -23.44 -3.56 -2.18
N THR A 283 -23.23 -4.69 -2.87
CA THR A 283 -24.30 -5.68 -3.13
C THR A 283 -24.44 -6.71 -2.01
N SER A 284 -23.63 -6.62 -0.96
CA SER A 284 -23.47 -7.63 0.08
C SER A 284 -23.69 -7.03 1.48
N THR A 285 -23.28 -7.75 2.54
CA THR A 285 -23.40 -7.30 3.93
C THR A 285 -22.02 -6.96 4.49
N ASN A 286 -21.78 -5.66 4.71
CA ASN A 286 -20.51 -5.12 5.21
C ASN A 286 -20.73 -4.04 6.27
N GLN A 287 -19.68 -3.72 7.02
CA GLN A 287 -19.67 -2.67 8.03
C GLN A 287 -18.99 -1.43 7.43
N TRP A 288 -19.78 -0.39 7.17
CA TRP A 288 -19.30 0.89 6.66
C TRP A 288 -19.01 1.92 7.75
N ASN A 289 -18.99 1.49 9.01
CA ASN A 289 -18.62 2.31 10.14
C ASN A 289 -18.21 1.44 11.32
N THR A 290 -17.48 2.05 12.25
CA THR A 290 -17.27 1.53 13.61
C THR A 290 -18.45 1.91 14.50
N SER A 291 -18.34 1.69 15.81
CA SER A 291 -19.36 2.14 16.77
C SER A 291 -19.46 3.66 16.93
N THR A 292 -18.51 4.44 16.40
CA THR A 292 -18.44 5.89 16.64
C THR A 292 -18.11 6.72 15.40
N VAL A 293 -17.71 6.11 14.28
CA VAL A 293 -17.23 6.86 13.11
C VAL A 293 -17.28 6.00 11.84
N GLY A 294 -17.63 6.63 10.72
CA GLY A 294 -17.78 6.05 9.40
C GLY A 294 -16.82 6.64 8.38
N ASN A 295 -17.32 6.90 7.16
CA ASN A 295 -16.54 7.38 6.02
C ASN A 295 -17.02 8.75 5.55
N TYR A 296 -16.18 9.43 4.77
CA TYR A 296 -16.55 10.67 4.10
C TYR A 296 -17.05 10.39 2.68
N TYR A 297 -18.19 10.98 2.32
CA TYR A 297 -18.76 10.90 0.99
C TYR A 297 -19.04 12.31 0.46
N SER A 298 -18.46 12.65 -0.68
CA SER A 298 -18.66 13.97 -1.31
C SER A 298 -20.11 14.29 -1.74
N ASP A 299 -20.98 13.30 -1.78
CA ASP A 299 -22.42 13.41 -2.07
C ASP A 299 -23.31 13.28 -0.82
N TYR A 300 -22.72 13.14 0.37
CA TYR A 300 -23.46 13.16 1.63
C TYR A 300 -24.01 14.57 1.90
N THR A 301 -25.30 14.63 2.24
CA THR A 301 -26.05 15.89 2.41
C THR A 301 -26.87 15.91 3.71
N GLY A 302 -26.53 15.03 4.65
CA GLY A 302 -27.19 14.97 5.95
C GLY A 302 -26.81 16.13 6.87
N SER A 303 -27.44 16.16 8.05
CA SER A 303 -27.18 17.16 9.09
C SER A 303 -26.21 16.65 10.14
N ASP A 304 -25.43 17.57 10.71
CA ASP A 304 -24.69 17.41 11.96
C ASP A 304 -25.22 18.50 12.93
N ASN A 305 -26.08 18.10 13.87
CA ASN A 305 -26.79 19.04 14.74
C ASN A 305 -26.01 19.42 15.99
N ASP A 306 -25.06 18.58 16.43
CA ASP A 306 -24.19 18.84 17.57
C ASP A 306 -22.77 19.26 17.18
N SER A 307 -22.52 19.41 15.88
CA SER A 307 -21.31 19.97 15.26
C SER A 307 -20.04 19.27 15.74
N ASP A 308 -20.11 17.95 15.87
CA ASP A 308 -18.98 17.11 16.28
C ASP A 308 -18.17 16.56 15.09
N GLY A 309 -18.57 16.91 13.85
CA GLY A 309 -17.95 16.51 12.60
C GLY A 309 -18.48 15.18 12.06
N ILE A 310 -19.45 14.56 12.74
CA ILE A 310 -20.10 13.31 12.37
C ILE A 310 -21.57 13.60 12.05
N GLY A 311 -22.03 13.11 10.91
CA GLY A 311 -23.42 13.26 10.50
C GLY A 311 -24.40 12.47 11.36
N ASP A 312 -25.44 13.14 11.85
CA ASP A 312 -26.58 12.54 12.57
C ASP A 312 -27.51 11.73 11.64
N THR A 313 -27.43 11.99 10.33
CA THR A 313 -28.24 11.31 9.32
C THR A 313 -27.44 10.14 8.75
N SER A 314 -27.91 8.92 8.94
CA SER A 314 -27.27 7.75 8.35
C SER A 314 -27.20 7.82 6.82
N HIS A 315 -26.10 7.37 6.23
CA HIS A 315 -25.92 7.28 4.78
C HIS A 315 -26.15 5.84 4.29
N GLN A 316 -27.19 5.64 3.48
CA GLN A 316 -27.46 4.34 2.87
C GLN A 316 -26.50 4.06 1.71
N ILE A 317 -25.85 2.89 1.73
CA ILE A 317 -24.97 2.46 0.64
C ILE A 317 -25.80 1.79 -0.45
N LEU A 318 -25.63 2.26 -1.69
CA LEU A 318 -26.39 1.77 -2.84
C LEU A 318 -25.98 0.33 -3.21
N GLY A 319 -26.91 -0.40 -3.84
CA GLY A 319 -26.72 -1.80 -4.27
C GLY A 319 -27.26 -2.86 -3.31
N GLY A 320 -27.43 -2.53 -2.03
CA GLY A 320 -27.83 -3.47 -0.99
C GLY A 320 -28.51 -2.79 0.20
N SER A 321 -28.33 -3.37 1.39
CA SER A 321 -28.91 -2.87 2.66
C SER A 321 -27.87 -2.35 3.65
N SER A 322 -26.61 -2.20 3.23
CA SER A 322 -25.54 -1.63 4.06
C SER A 322 -25.80 -0.15 4.31
N ILE A 323 -25.47 0.31 5.52
CA ILE A 323 -25.68 1.69 5.99
C ILE A 323 -24.41 2.11 6.73
N ASP A 324 -23.94 3.32 6.46
CA ASP A 324 -23.01 4.04 7.34
C ASP A 324 -23.83 4.89 8.33
N TYR A 325 -23.75 4.58 9.62
CA TYR A 325 -24.49 5.30 10.67
C TYR A 325 -23.78 6.55 11.18
N PHE A 326 -22.49 6.73 10.85
CA PHE A 326 -21.67 7.82 11.36
C PHE A 326 -20.84 8.45 10.23
N PRO A 327 -21.48 8.89 9.12
CA PRO A 327 -20.77 9.48 8.00
C PRO A 327 -20.02 10.74 8.46
N LEU A 328 -18.82 10.96 7.92
CA LEU A 328 -18.02 12.15 8.23
C LEU A 328 -18.55 13.37 7.46
N MET A 329 -18.56 14.53 8.11
CA MET A 329 -18.93 15.81 7.48
C MET A 329 -17.82 16.35 6.57
N HIS A 330 -16.57 15.99 6.84
CA HIS A 330 -15.38 16.41 6.09
C HIS A 330 -14.45 15.23 5.79
N PRO A 331 -13.54 15.36 4.79
CA PRO A 331 -12.58 14.31 4.50
C PRO A 331 -11.72 13.93 5.72
N TRP A 332 -11.59 12.64 5.98
CA TRP A 332 -10.69 12.10 6.99
C TRP A 332 -9.25 12.60 6.81
N GLY A 333 -8.60 12.93 7.92
CA GLY A 333 -7.22 13.42 7.94
C GLY A 333 -7.06 14.88 7.53
N LYS A 334 -8.14 15.56 7.15
CA LYS A 334 -8.14 17.02 6.99
C LYS A 334 -8.46 17.66 8.36
N PRO A 335 -7.54 18.42 8.97
CA PRO A 335 -7.87 19.13 10.20
C PRO A 335 -8.96 20.17 9.90
N PRO A 336 -9.98 20.31 10.77
CA PRO A 336 -11.05 21.29 10.58
C PRO A 336 -10.47 22.71 10.52
N LEU A 337 -11.02 23.51 9.61
CA LEU A 337 -10.56 24.87 9.38
C LEU A 337 -10.87 25.73 10.62
N LYS A 338 -9.87 26.43 11.17
CA LYS A 338 -10.11 27.25 12.37
C LYS A 338 -11.18 28.31 12.11
N GLY A 339 -12.26 28.30 12.90
CA GLY A 339 -13.41 29.18 12.75
C GLY A 339 -14.49 28.68 11.78
N ASP A 340 -14.35 27.48 11.22
CA ASP A 340 -15.38 26.74 10.50
C ASP A 340 -15.98 25.70 11.46
N LEU A 341 -17.19 25.94 11.93
CA LEU A 341 -17.84 25.17 13.00
C LEU A 341 -18.98 24.29 12.48
N ASP A 342 -19.41 24.46 11.23
CA ASP A 342 -20.29 23.50 10.56
C ASP A 342 -19.54 22.57 9.59
N ASP A 343 -18.20 22.60 9.62
CA ASP A 343 -17.27 21.74 8.88
C ASP A 343 -17.53 21.73 7.35
N ASP A 344 -18.03 22.84 6.80
CA ASP A 344 -18.39 22.98 5.37
C ASP A 344 -17.22 23.48 4.48
N ASP A 345 -16.03 23.58 5.07
CA ASP A 345 -14.80 24.17 4.54
C ASP A 345 -14.90 25.67 4.24
N LYS A 346 -15.90 26.39 4.78
CA LYS A 346 -16.08 27.83 4.59
C LYS A 346 -16.36 28.51 5.91
N ILE A 347 -15.62 29.59 6.15
CA ILE A 347 -15.91 30.48 7.27
C ILE A 347 -17.06 31.43 6.87
N THR A 348 -18.24 31.20 7.44
CA THR A 348 -19.49 31.91 7.18
C THR A 348 -20.16 32.45 8.45
N SER A 349 -21.25 33.19 8.28
CA SER A 349 -22.03 33.69 9.42
C SER A 349 -22.75 32.58 10.20
N LYS A 350 -22.84 31.35 9.64
CA LYS A 350 -23.38 30.19 10.37
C LYS A 350 -22.41 29.74 11.47
N ASP A 351 -21.12 29.73 11.16
CA ASP A 351 -20.06 29.38 12.12
C ASP A 351 -20.06 30.33 13.31
N ALA A 352 -20.23 31.63 13.02
CA ALA A 352 -20.35 32.63 14.06
C ALA A 352 -21.59 32.41 14.94
N ALA A 353 -22.69 31.93 14.36
CA ALA A 353 -23.89 31.60 15.13
C ALA A 353 -23.65 30.39 16.05
N ILE A 354 -22.93 29.36 15.59
CA ILE A 354 -22.55 28.20 16.41
C ILE A 354 -21.63 28.64 17.56
N VAL A 355 -20.62 29.46 17.28
CA VAL A 355 -19.75 30.03 18.33
C VAL A 355 -20.53 30.83 19.37
N LEU A 356 -21.55 31.59 18.97
CA LEU A 356 -22.43 32.28 19.92
C LEU A 356 -23.25 31.29 20.77
N GLN A 357 -23.73 30.19 20.18
CA GLN A 357 -24.44 29.14 20.93
C GLN A 357 -23.52 28.44 21.93
N ILE A 358 -22.27 28.16 21.57
CA ILE A 358 -21.25 27.62 22.48
C ILE A 358 -20.99 28.61 23.62
N ALA A 359 -20.79 29.90 23.29
CA ALA A 359 -20.50 30.93 24.29
C ALA A 359 -21.62 31.11 25.33
N VAL A 360 -22.88 30.84 24.97
CA VAL A 360 -24.03 30.87 25.90
C VAL A 360 -24.35 29.51 26.51
N GLY A 361 -23.56 28.48 26.22
CA GLY A 361 -23.74 27.13 26.75
C GLY A 361 -24.92 26.36 26.18
N SER A 362 -25.47 26.80 25.04
CA SER A 362 -26.56 26.10 24.34
C SER A 362 -26.07 25.11 23.30
N HIS A 363 -24.75 24.95 23.14
CA HIS A 363 -24.12 24.02 22.22
C HIS A 363 -22.88 23.36 22.89
N PRO A 364 -22.61 22.05 22.68
CA PRO A 364 -21.47 21.37 23.29
C PRO A 364 -20.13 21.99 22.89
N CYS A 365 -19.13 21.88 23.76
CA CYS A 365 -17.77 22.32 23.46
C CYS A 365 -16.76 21.31 24.03
N ASN A 366 -16.40 20.33 23.20
CA ASN A 366 -15.30 19.41 23.51
C ASN A 366 -13.93 20.06 23.18
N PRO A 367 -12.79 19.45 23.52
CA PRO A 367 -11.48 20.02 23.23
C PRO A 367 -11.17 20.26 21.74
N GLN A 368 -11.77 19.48 20.82
CA GLN A 368 -11.60 19.68 19.38
C GLN A 368 -12.39 20.90 18.91
N ILE A 369 -13.67 20.99 19.29
CA ILE A 369 -14.53 22.15 19.03
C ILE A 369 -13.90 23.41 19.61
N LEU A 370 -13.33 23.35 20.83
CA LEU A 370 -12.62 24.49 21.43
C LEU A 370 -11.45 24.96 20.53
N ALA A 371 -10.65 24.04 19.99
CA ALA A 371 -9.50 24.40 19.16
C ALA A 371 -9.91 25.09 17.84
N ILE A 372 -11.09 24.77 17.33
CA ILE A 372 -11.68 25.35 16.12
C ILE A 372 -12.36 26.69 16.45
N ALA A 373 -13.17 26.72 17.52
CA ALA A 373 -14.00 27.84 17.93
C ALA A 373 -13.23 29.00 18.57
N ASP A 374 -12.12 28.73 19.29
CA ASP A 374 -11.27 29.74 19.92
C ASP A 374 -10.38 30.43 18.87
N VAL A 375 -11.00 31.20 17.98
CA VAL A 375 -10.30 31.89 16.89
C VAL A 375 -9.37 32.97 17.44
N SER A 376 -9.71 33.57 18.59
CA SER A 376 -8.89 34.56 19.31
C SER A 376 -7.62 33.97 19.94
N GLY A 377 -7.62 32.68 20.27
CA GLY A 377 -6.51 31.97 20.91
C GLY A 377 -6.38 32.27 22.41
N ASP A 378 -7.46 32.69 23.07
CA ASP A 378 -7.46 33.06 24.50
C ASP A 378 -7.80 31.90 25.45
N GLY A 379 -8.06 30.71 24.89
CA GLY A 379 -8.42 29.49 25.58
C GLY A 379 -9.90 29.40 25.94
N ARG A 380 -10.77 30.26 25.39
CA ARG A 380 -12.22 30.28 25.63
C ARG A 380 -12.99 30.50 24.34
N VAL A 381 -14.25 30.09 24.33
CA VAL A 381 -15.18 30.40 23.24
C VAL A 381 -16.12 31.51 23.69
N SER A 382 -16.10 32.64 22.98
CA SER A 382 -16.81 33.86 23.38
C SER A 382 -17.43 34.59 22.18
N SER A 383 -18.17 35.67 22.47
CA SER A 383 -18.68 36.55 21.41
C SER A 383 -17.57 37.27 20.64
N LEU A 384 -16.33 37.35 21.19
CA LEU A 384 -15.17 37.87 20.48
C LEU A 384 -14.81 36.95 19.31
N ASP A 385 -14.81 35.63 19.53
CA ASP A 385 -14.51 34.64 18.51
C ASP A 385 -15.57 34.66 17.40
N ALA A 386 -16.84 34.76 17.75
CA ALA A 386 -17.93 34.91 16.78
C ALA A 386 -17.78 36.19 15.94
N LEU A 387 -17.34 37.30 16.56
CA LEU A 387 -17.07 38.54 15.85
C LEU A 387 -15.89 38.39 14.88
N MET A 388 -14.82 37.72 15.29
CA MET A 388 -13.66 37.44 14.44
C MET A 388 -14.02 36.57 13.24
N ILE A 389 -14.88 35.57 13.44
CA ILE A 389 -15.45 34.76 12.34
C ILE A 389 -16.23 35.64 11.37
N LEU A 390 -17.17 36.47 11.85
CA LEU A 390 -17.95 37.39 11.00
C LEU A 390 -17.08 38.39 10.22
N GLN A 391 -16.01 38.90 10.83
CA GLN A 391 -15.05 39.77 10.16
C GLN A 391 -14.32 39.04 9.03
N ASN A 392 -13.95 37.76 9.23
CA ASN A 392 -13.34 36.95 8.19
C ASN A 392 -14.34 36.63 7.05
N CYS A 393 -15.61 36.38 7.36
CA CYS A 393 -16.67 36.17 6.36
C CYS A 393 -16.84 37.35 5.39
N THR A 394 -16.75 38.58 5.91
CA THR A 394 -17.05 39.80 5.15
C THR A 394 -15.94 40.23 4.19
N THR A 395 -14.69 39.81 4.43
CA THR A 395 -13.56 40.11 3.52
C THR A 395 -13.64 39.38 2.18
N SER A 396 -14.39 38.28 2.09
CA SER A 396 -14.69 37.54 0.85
C SER A 396 -15.63 38.31 -0.10
N LEU A 397 -16.55 39.11 0.43
CA LEU A 397 -17.55 39.88 -0.34
C LEU A 397 -17.05 41.25 -0.84
N CYS A 398 -15.90 41.73 -0.35
CA CYS A 398 -15.32 43.02 -0.73
C CYS A 398 -14.28 42.97 -1.85
N ARG A 399 -14.02 41.81 -2.46
CA ARG A 399 -13.25 41.71 -3.73
C ARG A 399 -14.22 41.61 -4.91
N LYS A 400 -14.69 42.76 -5.39
CA LYS A 400 -15.21 42.94 -6.76
C LYS A 400 -14.35 43.94 -7.50
#